data_AF-A0A7X0L358-F1
#
_entry.id   AF-A0A7X0L358-F1
#
_cell.length_a   1.000
_cell.length_b   1.000
_cell.length_c   1.000
_cell.angle_alpha   90.00
_cell.angle_beta   90.00
_cell.angle_gamma   90.00
#
_symmetry.space_group_name_H-M   'P 1'
#
loop_
_entity.id
_entity.type
_entity.pdbx_description
1 polymer ?
#
loop_
_entity_poly.entity_id
_entity_poly.type
_entity_poly.pdbx_seq_one_letter_code
_entity_poly.pdbx_strand_id
1 'polypeptide(L)'
;MTVTLLPYHQDERLPDASFPLSGLDVVAVTPDLPDGDVWQRVAALFEPVVAEVAGQIDGGSMPRVVSGDCLTAEAVLAGVQKAGVDASVVWFDAHGDVHTVDSSTSGYIGGMPLRQILGADTALLPDRLGLRTLPEDRAVLVDARDLDPAEAEFLASSRVRRCAVDDVDLPPGPLLLHIDVDVVDAAELPGLKFPVAGGPSREAVVASVRRIMATGRVAALDIACPWHPPEDGDDDVRARLLKDLLTA
;
A
#
# COMPACT_ATOMS: atom_id res chain seq x y z
N MET A 1 12.03 -16.55 1.83
CA MET A 1 11.23 -15.42 1.35
C MET A 1 11.38 -14.35 2.38
N THR A 2 12.07 -13.28 2.04
CA THR A 2 12.34 -12.17 2.95
C THR A 2 11.19 -11.16 2.83
N VAL A 3 10.78 -10.59 3.96
CA VAL A 3 9.77 -9.53 4.04
C VAL A 3 10.44 -8.27 4.57
N THR A 4 10.30 -7.18 3.84
CA THR A 4 10.72 -5.86 4.30
C THR A 4 9.60 -5.29 5.17
N LEU A 5 9.89 -5.02 6.45
CA LEU A 5 8.94 -4.42 7.38
C LEU A 5 9.30 -2.96 7.59
N LEU A 6 8.36 -2.05 7.32
CA LEU A 6 8.43 -0.66 7.73
C LEU A 6 7.41 -0.44 8.86
N PRO A 7 7.81 -0.54 10.14
CA PRO A 7 6.87 -0.54 11.27
C PRO A 7 6.46 0.88 11.66
N TYR A 8 5.95 1.66 10.72
CA TYR A 8 5.55 3.05 10.90
C TYR A 8 4.14 3.29 10.36
N HIS A 9 3.43 4.20 11.04
CA HIS A 9 2.26 4.88 10.50
C HIS A 9 2.64 6.36 10.37
N GLN A 10 2.78 6.82 9.14
CA GLN A 10 3.39 8.07 8.74
C GLN A 10 4.83 8.14 9.25
N ASP A 11 5.10 9.00 10.22
CA ASP A 11 6.39 9.16 10.89
C ASP A 11 6.38 8.61 12.33
N GLU A 12 5.29 7.96 12.76
CA GLU A 12 5.16 7.36 14.08
C GLU A 12 5.56 5.89 14.05
N ARG A 13 6.58 5.53 14.83
CA ARG A 13 7.00 4.13 14.97
C ARG A 13 5.96 3.33 15.76
N LEU A 14 5.44 2.27 15.17
CA LEU A 14 4.51 1.35 15.80
C LEU A 14 5.24 0.28 16.63
N PRO A 15 4.61 -0.27 17.68
CA PRO A 15 5.15 -1.42 18.40
C PRO A 15 5.31 -2.64 17.48
N ASP A 16 6.38 -3.42 17.67
CA ASP A 16 6.65 -4.62 16.87
C ASP A 16 5.47 -5.62 16.89
N ALA A 17 4.72 -5.67 18.00
CA ALA A 17 3.52 -6.50 18.15
C ALA A 17 2.39 -6.15 17.16
N SER A 18 2.41 -4.96 16.57
CA SER A 18 1.41 -4.53 15.57
C SER A 18 1.47 -5.38 14.29
N PHE A 19 2.58 -6.08 14.05
CA PHE A 19 2.83 -6.87 12.85
C PHE A 19 3.14 -8.32 13.20
N PRO A 20 2.13 -9.21 13.23
CA PRO A 20 2.31 -10.60 13.63
C PRO A 20 2.96 -11.45 12.51
N LEU A 21 4.23 -11.19 12.23
CA LEU A 21 5.05 -11.80 11.17
C LEU A 21 5.96 -12.93 11.68
N SER A 22 5.64 -13.52 12.83
CA SER A 22 6.49 -14.53 13.47
C SER A 22 6.73 -15.75 12.56
N GLY A 23 8.00 -16.19 12.51
CA GLY A 23 8.42 -17.31 11.66
C GLY A 23 8.73 -16.96 10.20
N LEU A 24 8.63 -15.68 9.83
CA LEU A 24 9.12 -15.16 8.55
C LEU A 24 10.53 -14.58 8.68
N ASP A 25 11.26 -14.57 7.58
CA ASP A 25 12.53 -13.85 7.47
C ASP A 25 12.21 -12.37 7.24
N VAL A 26 12.43 -11.53 8.25
CA VAL A 26 12.02 -10.11 8.25
C VAL A 26 13.25 -9.22 8.33
N VAL A 27 13.32 -8.26 7.40
CA VAL A 27 14.28 -7.14 7.43
C VAL A 27 13.50 -5.88 7.78
N ALA A 28 13.67 -5.39 9.01
CA ALA A 28 13.02 -4.17 9.46
C ALA A 28 13.80 -2.93 9.02
N VAL A 29 13.10 -1.95 8.45
CA VAL A 29 13.63 -0.64 8.08
C VAL A 29 13.24 0.36 9.17
N THR A 30 14.21 0.78 9.98
CA THR A 30 14.01 1.71 11.11
C THR A 30 15.12 2.76 11.16
N PRO A 31 15.19 3.69 10.19
CA PRO A 31 16.22 4.73 10.18
C PRO A 31 15.96 5.77 11.28
N ASP A 32 17.00 6.51 11.64
CA ASP A 32 16.87 7.72 12.45
C ASP A 32 16.18 8.82 11.63
N LEU A 33 15.16 9.45 12.22
CA LEU A 33 14.40 10.50 11.53
C LEU A 33 15.04 11.87 11.71
N PRO A 34 15.11 12.69 10.65
CA PRO A 34 15.57 14.06 10.78
C PRO A 34 14.55 14.93 11.53
N ASP A 35 15.02 16.04 12.09
CA ASP A 35 14.14 17.16 12.43
C ASP A 35 13.51 17.71 11.14
N GLY A 36 12.24 18.11 11.19
CA GLY A 36 11.56 18.65 10.00
C GLY A 36 10.05 18.63 10.06
N ASP A 37 9.42 18.78 8.91
CA ASP A 37 8.00 18.47 8.72
C ASP A 37 7.78 16.96 8.49
N VAL A 38 6.52 16.54 8.43
CA VAL A 38 6.14 15.13 8.22
C VAL A 38 6.68 14.60 6.89
N TRP A 39 6.67 15.40 5.82
CA TRP A 39 7.12 15.00 4.49
C TRP A 39 8.64 14.74 4.46
N GLN A 40 9.43 15.53 5.20
CA GLN A 40 10.86 15.30 5.36
C GLN A 40 11.15 14.00 6.10
N ARG A 41 10.40 13.71 7.17
CA ARG A 41 10.56 12.47 7.94
C ARG A 41 10.12 11.23 7.16
N VAL A 42 8.97 11.30 6.49
CA VAL A 42 8.46 10.21 5.65
C VAL A 42 9.40 9.94 4.46
N ALA A 43 9.94 10.98 3.82
CA ALA A 43 10.95 10.77 2.77
C ALA A 43 12.19 10.02 3.30
N ALA A 44 12.69 10.39 4.49
CA ALA A 44 13.81 9.70 5.12
C ALA A 44 13.50 8.24 5.51
N LEU A 45 12.25 7.93 5.88
CA LEU A 45 11.79 6.56 6.10
C LEU A 45 11.79 5.74 4.80
N PHE A 46 11.40 6.37 3.70
CA PHE A 46 11.13 5.71 2.43
C PHE A 46 12.38 5.53 1.57
N GLU A 47 13.39 6.39 1.68
CA GLU A 47 14.66 6.27 0.95
C GLU A 47 15.33 4.87 1.11
N PRO A 48 15.46 4.30 2.33
CA PRO A 48 15.95 2.94 2.50
C PRO A 48 15.01 1.87 1.91
N VAL A 49 13.69 2.07 1.96
CA VAL A 49 12.72 1.13 1.34
C VAL A 49 12.89 1.11 -0.18
N VAL A 50 13.06 2.28 -0.81
CA VAL A 50 13.37 2.40 -2.25
C VAL A 50 14.63 1.61 -2.61
N ALA A 51 15.69 1.73 -1.79
CA ALA A 51 16.94 1.02 -2.02
C ALA A 51 16.80 -0.50 -1.84
N GLU A 52 16.08 -0.93 -0.80
CA GLU A 52 15.83 -2.35 -0.48
C GLU A 52 15.00 -3.03 -1.58
N VAL A 53 13.90 -2.41 -2.01
CA VAL A 53 13.02 -2.91 -3.08
C VAL A 53 13.81 -3.02 -4.39
N ALA A 54 14.58 -2.00 -4.76
CA ALA A 54 15.39 -2.04 -5.97
C ALA A 54 16.46 -3.16 -5.90
N GLY A 55 17.15 -3.30 -4.77
CA GLY A 55 18.17 -4.33 -4.56
C GLY A 55 17.61 -5.75 -4.61
N GLN A 56 16.41 -5.98 -4.08
CA GLN A 56 15.73 -7.27 -4.18
C GLN A 56 15.37 -7.64 -5.63
N ILE A 57 14.87 -6.67 -6.42
CA ILE A 57 14.56 -6.88 -7.84
C ILE A 57 15.82 -7.17 -8.64
N ASP A 58 16.89 -6.39 -8.45
CA ASP A 58 18.18 -6.61 -9.10
C ASP A 58 18.80 -7.97 -8.72
N GLY A 59 18.52 -8.45 -7.50
CA GLY A 59 18.86 -9.78 -7.01
C GLY A 59 17.95 -10.91 -7.51
N GLY A 60 16.96 -10.62 -8.35
CA GLY A 60 16.04 -11.60 -8.93
C GLY A 60 14.91 -12.06 -8.00
N SER A 61 14.61 -11.29 -6.95
CA SER A 61 13.53 -11.56 -6.00
C SER A 61 12.37 -10.58 -6.19
N MET A 62 11.13 -11.03 -5.93
CA MET A 62 9.95 -10.15 -5.90
C MET A 62 9.79 -9.58 -4.49
N PRO A 63 9.92 -8.25 -4.30
CA PRO A 63 9.84 -7.61 -2.99
C PRO A 63 8.46 -7.75 -2.37
N ARG A 64 8.45 -8.01 -1.06
CA ARG A 64 7.26 -8.04 -0.22
C ARG A 64 7.45 -7.06 0.91
N VAL A 65 6.64 -6.01 0.92
CA VAL A 65 6.70 -4.93 1.89
C VAL A 65 5.46 -4.96 2.76
N VAL A 66 5.64 -4.80 4.06
CA VAL A 66 4.56 -4.66 5.04
C VAL A 66 4.77 -3.35 5.80
N SER A 67 3.74 -2.53 5.91
CA SER A 67 3.79 -1.20 6.53
C SER A 67 2.54 -0.91 7.39
N GLY A 68 2.55 0.19 8.14
CA GLY A 68 1.39 0.65 8.91
C GLY A 68 0.42 1.54 8.15
N ASP A 69 0.68 1.84 6.87
CA ASP A 69 -0.18 2.68 6.01
C ASP A 69 0.17 2.56 4.51
N CYS A 70 -0.66 3.19 3.69
CA CYS A 70 -0.56 3.19 2.23
C CYS A 70 0.50 4.12 1.65
N LEU A 71 1.06 5.05 2.42
CA LEU A 71 2.11 5.96 1.92
C LEU A 71 3.32 5.16 1.41
N THR A 72 3.59 4.02 2.05
CA THR A 72 4.73 3.15 1.72
C THR A 72 4.69 2.69 0.25
N ALA A 73 3.52 2.60 -0.37
CA ALA A 73 3.36 2.21 -1.77
C ALA A 73 4.14 3.13 -2.73
N GLU A 74 4.29 4.42 -2.40
CA GLU A 74 5.11 5.37 -3.17
C GLU A 74 6.58 4.95 -3.19
N ALA A 75 7.11 4.54 -2.04
CA ALA A 75 8.48 4.06 -1.89
C ALA A 75 8.70 2.74 -2.64
N VAL A 76 7.72 1.82 -2.55
CA VAL A 76 7.78 0.55 -3.27
C VAL A 76 7.77 0.79 -4.78
N LEU A 77 6.87 1.64 -5.29
CA LEU A 77 6.83 1.96 -6.71
C LEU A 77 8.11 2.67 -7.18
N ALA A 78 8.65 3.59 -6.39
CA ALA A 78 9.92 4.26 -6.69
C ALA A 78 11.08 3.25 -6.75
N GLY A 79 11.13 2.28 -5.82
CA GLY A 79 12.11 1.19 -5.85
C GLY A 79 11.98 0.29 -7.08
N VAL A 80 10.76 -0.10 -7.44
CA VAL A 80 10.45 -0.85 -8.67
C VAL A 80 10.93 -0.10 -9.92
N GLN A 81 10.64 1.21 -9.99
CA GLN A 81 11.07 2.05 -11.10
C GLN A 81 12.58 2.25 -11.14
N LYS A 82 13.24 2.34 -9.98
CA LYS A 82 14.70 2.47 -9.85
C LYS A 82 15.43 1.23 -10.37
N ALA A 83 14.85 0.04 -10.19
CA ALA A 83 15.31 -1.21 -10.80
C ALA A 83 15.01 -1.31 -12.31
N GLY A 84 14.46 -0.25 -12.93
CA GLY A 84 14.16 -0.21 -14.36
C GLY A 84 12.85 -0.91 -14.75
N VAL A 85 12.02 -1.31 -13.78
CA VAL A 85 10.72 -1.92 -14.04
C VAL A 85 9.65 -0.83 -14.18
N ASP A 86 9.00 -0.78 -15.34
CA ASP A 86 7.90 0.14 -15.60
C ASP A 86 6.56 -0.53 -15.25
N ALA A 87 6.20 -0.52 -13.97
CA ALA A 87 5.03 -1.21 -13.43
C ALA A 87 3.75 -0.36 -13.49
N SER A 88 2.61 -1.04 -13.67
CA SER A 88 1.27 -0.53 -13.43
C SER A 88 0.87 -0.79 -11.97
N VAL A 89 -0.17 -0.13 -11.46
CA VAL A 89 -0.62 -0.27 -10.06
C VAL A 89 -2.00 -0.92 -10.00
N VAL A 90 -2.14 -1.90 -9.11
CA VAL A 90 -3.43 -2.44 -8.67
C VAL A 90 -3.54 -2.19 -7.16
N TRP A 91 -4.51 -1.38 -6.78
CA TRP A 91 -4.68 -0.81 -5.45
C TRP A 91 -5.95 -1.36 -4.82
N PHE A 92 -5.81 -2.23 -3.83
CA PHE A 92 -6.94 -2.77 -3.08
C PHE A 92 -7.12 -1.96 -1.80
N ASP A 93 -8.27 -1.32 -1.64
CA ASP A 93 -8.50 -0.39 -0.55
C ASP A 93 -10.00 -0.14 -0.34
N ALA A 94 -10.43 0.06 0.91
CA ALA A 94 -11.79 0.55 1.16
C ALA A 94 -11.98 2.00 0.68
N HIS A 95 -10.90 2.77 0.65
CA HIS A 95 -10.83 4.20 0.36
C HIS A 95 -10.30 4.48 -1.04
N GLY A 96 -10.31 5.76 -1.42
CA GLY A 96 -9.79 6.20 -2.70
C GLY A 96 -8.29 6.44 -2.71
N ASP A 97 -7.74 6.92 -1.59
CA ASP A 97 -6.39 7.45 -1.45
C ASP A 97 -6.02 8.47 -2.52
N VAL A 98 -7.03 9.18 -3.02
CA VAL A 98 -6.91 10.07 -4.18
C VAL A 98 -7.06 11.56 -3.85
N HIS A 99 -6.92 11.93 -2.57
CA HIS A 99 -6.85 13.33 -2.17
C HIS A 99 -5.56 14.01 -2.63
N THR A 100 -5.69 15.30 -2.97
CA THR A 100 -4.60 16.28 -2.89
C THR A 100 -4.61 16.98 -1.53
N VAL A 101 -3.53 17.69 -1.19
CA VAL A 101 -3.46 18.54 0.01
C VAL A 101 -4.64 19.53 0.08
N ASP A 102 -5.00 20.15 -1.05
CA ASP A 102 -6.09 21.13 -1.12
C ASP A 102 -7.47 20.51 -0.97
N SER A 103 -7.65 19.26 -1.41
CA SER A 103 -8.94 18.58 -1.39
C SER A 103 -9.27 17.89 -0.07
N SER A 104 -8.25 17.55 0.72
CA SER A 104 -8.43 16.85 2.00
C SER A 104 -8.99 17.79 3.07
N THR A 105 -10.08 17.39 3.73
CA THR A 105 -10.65 18.19 4.84
C THR A 105 -10.04 17.85 6.20
N SER A 106 -9.36 16.71 6.32
CA SER A 106 -8.74 16.24 7.57
C SER A 106 -7.25 16.60 7.67
N GLY A 107 -6.60 16.81 6.52
CA GLY A 107 -5.14 16.90 6.44
C GLY A 107 -4.44 15.56 6.68
N TYR A 108 -5.17 14.44 6.72
CA TYR A 108 -4.63 13.11 6.87
C TYR A 108 -3.91 12.70 5.58
N ILE A 109 -2.58 12.62 5.64
CA ILE A 109 -1.75 12.37 4.45
C ILE A 109 -1.88 10.94 3.91
N GLY A 110 -2.34 9.99 4.72
CA GLY A 110 -2.55 8.61 4.29
C GLY A 110 -3.62 8.46 3.21
N GLY A 111 -4.53 9.44 3.05
CA GLY A 111 -5.53 9.45 1.98
C GLY A 111 -5.05 10.08 0.65
N MET A 112 -3.76 10.36 0.50
CA MET A 112 -3.17 11.01 -0.68
C MET A 112 -2.27 10.14 -1.59
N PRO A 113 -1.74 8.97 -1.19
CA PRO A 113 -0.61 8.36 -1.88
C PRO A 113 -0.93 7.93 -3.31
N LEU A 114 -2.13 7.39 -3.59
CA LEU A 114 -2.50 7.04 -4.96
C LEU A 114 -2.58 8.29 -5.83
N ARG A 115 -3.07 9.43 -5.32
CA ARG A 115 -3.07 10.68 -6.12
C ARG A 115 -1.68 11.23 -6.38
N GLN A 116 -0.77 11.08 -5.41
CA GLN A 116 0.62 11.50 -5.54
C GLN A 116 1.37 10.65 -6.57
N ILE A 117 1.15 9.33 -6.57
CA ILE A 117 1.62 8.41 -7.62
C ILE A 117 1.15 8.87 -9.01
N LEU A 118 -0.09 9.36 -9.10
CA LEU A 118 -0.70 9.88 -10.34
C LEU A 118 -0.27 11.31 -10.71
N GLY A 119 0.60 11.93 -9.91
CA GLY A 119 1.27 13.19 -10.26
C GLY A 119 0.71 14.45 -9.62
N ALA A 120 -0.11 14.35 -8.57
CA ALA A 120 -0.41 15.50 -7.73
C ALA A 120 0.68 15.71 -6.67
N ASP A 121 0.83 16.96 -6.22
CA ASP A 121 1.64 17.32 -5.06
C ASP A 121 3.06 16.70 -5.04
N THR A 122 3.66 16.49 -6.22
CA THR A 122 4.89 15.69 -6.38
C THR A 122 6.08 16.22 -5.59
N ALA A 123 6.12 17.54 -5.36
CA ALA A 123 7.17 18.21 -4.61
C ALA A 123 7.23 17.81 -3.12
N LEU A 124 6.15 17.22 -2.57
CA LEU A 124 6.07 16.81 -1.17
C LEU A 124 6.86 15.53 -0.93
N LEU A 125 6.58 14.48 -1.71
CA LEU A 125 7.16 13.16 -1.49
C LEU A 125 7.64 12.48 -2.80
N PRO A 126 6.83 12.37 -3.88
CA PRO A 126 7.26 11.70 -5.11
C PRO A 126 8.62 12.16 -5.66
N ASP A 127 8.84 13.47 -5.80
CA ASP A 127 10.08 14.03 -6.35
C ASP A 127 11.29 13.72 -5.47
N ARG A 128 11.09 13.61 -4.14
CA ARG A 128 12.16 13.29 -3.17
C ARG A 128 12.59 11.83 -3.27
N LEU A 129 11.67 10.94 -3.59
CA LEU A 129 11.93 9.51 -3.79
C LEU A 129 12.47 9.19 -5.19
N GLY A 130 12.41 10.15 -6.12
CA GLY A 130 12.65 9.91 -7.54
C GLY A 130 11.53 9.09 -8.19
N LEU A 131 10.32 9.13 -7.61
CA LEU A 131 9.14 8.47 -8.14
C LEU A 131 8.70 9.17 -9.43
N ARG A 132 8.66 8.43 -10.53
CA ARG A 132 8.10 8.89 -11.80
C ARG A 132 6.59 8.73 -11.77
N THR A 133 5.88 9.76 -12.20
CA THR A 133 4.42 9.79 -12.30
C THR A 133 3.87 8.61 -13.11
N LEU A 134 2.88 7.93 -12.54
CA LEU A 134 2.13 6.88 -13.21
C LEU A 134 0.97 7.49 -14.02
N PRO A 135 0.82 7.16 -15.31
CA PRO A 135 -0.39 7.50 -16.06
C PRO A 135 -1.64 6.86 -15.43
N GLU A 136 -2.72 7.64 -15.28
CA GLU A 136 -3.98 7.19 -14.65
C GLU A 136 -4.57 5.90 -15.24
N ASP A 137 -4.43 5.66 -16.54
CA ASP A 137 -4.92 4.45 -17.22
C ASP A 137 -4.14 3.17 -16.86
N ARG A 138 -3.04 3.32 -16.12
CA ARG A 138 -2.23 2.22 -15.55
C ARG A 138 -2.53 1.97 -14.07
N ALA A 139 -3.50 2.67 -13.49
CA ALA A 139 -3.99 2.40 -12.15
C ALA A 139 -5.35 1.68 -12.20
N VAL A 140 -5.50 0.67 -11.35
CA VAL A 140 -6.78 0.02 -11.05
C VAL A 140 -7.02 0.11 -9.55
N LEU A 141 -8.12 0.72 -9.17
CA LEU A 141 -8.60 0.84 -7.80
C LEU A 141 -9.69 -0.22 -7.55
N VAL A 142 -9.43 -1.13 -6.64
CA VAL A 142 -10.28 -2.27 -6.32
C VAL A 142 -11.06 -1.97 -5.05
N ASP A 143 -12.39 -2.05 -5.16
CA ASP A 143 -13.39 -1.65 -4.16
C ASP A 143 -13.62 -0.14 -4.07
N ALA A 144 -12.86 0.60 -3.24
CA ALA A 144 -13.04 2.05 -3.01
C ALA A 144 -14.51 2.42 -2.74
N ARG A 145 -15.06 1.78 -1.71
CA ARG A 145 -16.46 1.86 -1.28
C ARG A 145 -16.74 3.07 -0.39
N ASP A 146 -15.73 3.61 0.28
CA ASP A 146 -15.83 4.81 1.10
C ASP A 146 -15.01 5.93 0.46
N LEU A 147 -15.69 6.93 -0.09
CA LEU A 147 -15.06 8.01 -0.83
C LEU A 147 -15.60 9.34 -0.33
N ASP A 148 -14.68 10.25 -0.03
CA ASP A 148 -15.05 11.63 0.19
C ASP A 148 -15.55 12.26 -1.12
N PRO A 149 -16.42 13.30 -1.06
CA PRO A 149 -16.99 13.92 -2.25
C PRO A 149 -15.94 14.37 -3.28
N ALA A 150 -14.79 14.87 -2.83
CA ALA A 150 -13.71 15.32 -3.71
C ALA A 150 -12.99 14.16 -4.41
N GLU A 151 -12.84 13.02 -3.74
CA GLU A 151 -12.29 11.80 -4.33
C GLU A 151 -13.23 11.23 -5.39
N ALA A 152 -14.53 11.18 -5.08
CA ALA A 152 -15.56 10.76 -6.03
C ALA A 152 -15.59 11.66 -7.28
N GLU A 153 -15.47 12.98 -7.12
CA GLU A 153 -15.39 13.94 -8.22
C GLU A 153 -14.16 13.70 -9.11
N PHE A 154 -12.99 13.48 -8.50
CA PHE A 154 -11.80 13.13 -9.27
C PHE A 154 -11.98 11.81 -10.02
N LEU A 155 -12.40 10.75 -9.34
CA LEU A 155 -12.54 9.43 -9.94
C LEU A 155 -13.60 9.40 -11.06
N ALA A 156 -14.60 10.29 -11.00
CA ALA A 156 -15.59 10.42 -12.07
C ALA A 156 -15.03 11.03 -13.37
N SER A 157 -13.90 11.74 -13.30
CA SER A 157 -13.27 12.43 -14.44
C SER A 157 -11.88 11.89 -14.81
N SER A 158 -11.28 11.06 -13.95
CA SER A 158 -9.97 10.44 -14.18
C SER A 158 -10.06 9.20 -15.08
N ARG A 159 -8.90 8.71 -15.52
CA ARG A 159 -8.78 7.44 -16.25
C ARG A 159 -8.45 6.25 -15.35
N VAL A 160 -8.44 6.44 -14.02
CA VAL A 160 -8.27 5.35 -13.05
C VAL A 160 -9.44 4.40 -13.17
N ARG A 161 -9.16 3.13 -13.45
CA ARG A 161 -10.22 2.12 -13.54
C ARG A 161 -10.63 1.69 -12.14
N ARG A 162 -11.93 1.46 -11.94
CA ARG A 162 -12.49 0.94 -10.70
C ARG A 162 -13.18 -0.39 -10.93
N CYS A 163 -12.99 -1.35 -10.03
CA CYS A 163 -13.61 -2.66 -10.14
C CYS A 163 -13.86 -3.30 -8.77
N ALA A 164 -14.69 -4.34 -8.74
CA ALA A 164 -14.88 -5.17 -7.56
C ALA A 164 -13.74 -6.19 -7.40
N VAL A 165 -13.59 -6.75 -6.21
CA VAL A 165 -12.52 -7.70 -5.87
C VAL A 165 -12.54 -8.99 -6.71
N ASP A 166 -13.71 -9.39 -7.20
CA ASP A 166 -13.92 -10.63 -7.94
C ASP A 166 -13.74 -10.47 -9.45
N ASP A 167 -13.72 -9.25 -9.96
CA ASP A 167 -13.65 -8.89 -11.39
C ASP A 167 -12.55 -7.86 -11.70
N VAL A 168 -11.33 -8.15 -11.23
CA VAL A 168 -10.18 -7.26 -11.42
C VAL A 168 -9.64 -7.35 -12.85
N ASP A 169 -9.91 -6.32 -13.65
CA ASP A 169 -9.33 -6.15 -15.00
C ASP A 169 -7.90 -5.59 -14.91
N LEU A 170 -6.91 -6.48 -14.95
CA LEU A 170 -5.52 -6.12 -14.72
C LEU A 170 -4.93 -5.21 -15.83
N PRO A 171 -4.22 -4.11 -15.46
CA PRO A 171 -3.53 -3.29 -16.44
C PRO A 171 -2.42 -4.08 -17.16
N PRO A 172 -1.93 -3.58 -18.31
CA PRO A 172 -0.81 -4.19 -19.01
C PRO A 172 0.50 -4.06 -18.21
N GLY A 173 1.44 -4.95 -18.51
CA GLY A 173 2.80 -4.92 -17.96
C GLY A 173 2.94 -5.52 -16.56
N PRO A 174 4.13 -5.35 -15.95
CA PRO A 174 4.40 -5.71 -14.55
C PRO A 174 3.51 -4.91 -13.59
N LEU A 175 3.26 -5.44 -12.40
CA LEU A 175 2.34 -4.88 -11.42
C LEU A 175 3.04 -4.58 -10.09
N LEU A 176 2.83 -3.39 -9.55
CA LEU A 176 2.79 -3.19 -8.11
C LEU A 176 1.38 -3.60 -7.65
N LEU A 177 1.31 -4.64 -6.81
CA LEU A 177 0.08 -5.02 -6.14
C LEU A 177 0.11 -4.46 -4.73
N HIS A 178 -0.69 -3.42 -4.49
CA HIS A 178 -0.85 -2.78 -3.19
C HIS A 178 -2.16 -3.24 -2.53
N ILE A 179 -2.08 -3.64 -1.27
CA ILE A 179 -3.22 -4.09 -0.48
C ILE A 179 -3.26 -3.30 0.84
N ASP A 180 -4.19 -2.36 0.98
CA ASP A 180 -4.67 -1.98 2.30
C ASP A 180 -5.57 -3.11 2.82
N VAL A 181 -5.24 -3.64 3.99
CA VAL A 181 -6.04 -4.71 4.61
C VAL A 181 -7.45 -4.24 4.99
N ASP A 182 -7.71 -2.94 5.08
CA ASP A 182 -9.05 -2.39 5.31
C ASP A 182 -10.02 -2.58 4.12
N VAL A 183 -9.51 -3.00 2.96
CA VAL A 183 -10.34 -3.49 1.85
C VAL A 183 -11.22 -4.65 2.32
N VAL A 184 -10.78 -5.44 3.29
CA VAL A 184 -11.60 -6.49 3.93
C VAL A 184 -12.73 -5.85 4.74
N ASP A 185 -13.92 -6.45 4.70
CA ASP A 185 -15.04 -6.02 5.56
C ASP A 185 -14.62 -5.89 7.03
N ALA A 186 -14.92 -4.75 7.64
CA ALA A 186 -14.57 -4.46 9.03
C ALA A 186 -15.13 -5.46 10.05
N ALA A 187 -16.18 -6.22 9.72
CA ALA A 187 -16.70 -7.28 10.56
C ALA A 187 -15.80 -8.53 10.61
N GLU A 188 -14.91 -8.73 9.63
CA GLU A 188 -13.97 -9.86 9.58
C GLU A 188 -12.55 -9.52 10.06
N LEU A 189 -12.19 -8.23 10.14
CA LEU A 189 -10.84 -7.79 10.47
C LEU A 189 -10.84 -6.76 11.61
N PRO A 190 -10.52 -7.17 12.85
CA PRO A 190 -10.56 -6.29 14.01
C PRO A 190 -9.37 -5.32 14.07
N GLY A 191 -9.61 -4.18 14.74
CA GLY A 191 -8.58 -3.21 15.11
C GLY A 191 -8.02 -2.35 13.97
N LEU A 192 -8.75 -2.21 12.86
CA LEU A 192 -8.47 -1.22 11.83
C LEU A 192 -8.63 0.21 12.39
N LYS A 193 -7.74 1.11 11.96
CA LYS A 193 -7.82 2.56 12.22
C LYS A 193 -8.95 3.21 11.42
N PHE A 194 -9.22 2.69 10.22
CA PHE A 194 -10.25 3.19 9.30
C PHE A 194 -11.21 2.06 8.88
N PRO A 195 -12.01 1.51 9.81
CA PRO A 195 -12.89 0.38 9.51
C PRO A 195 -14.07 0.81 8.65
N VAL A 196 -14.24 0.16 7.49
CA VAL A 196 -15.39 0.36 6.61
C VAL A 196 -16.21 -0.93 6.47
N ALA A 197 -17.50 -0.87 6.75
CA ALA A 197 -18.41 -2.01 6.62
C ALA A 197 -18.88 -2.22 5.17
N GLY A 198 -19.41 -3.42 4.87
CA GLY A 198 -19.94 -3.76 3.55
C GLY A 198 -18.87 -4.08 2.51
N GLY A 199 -17.67 -4.46 2.97
CA GLY A 199 -16.55 -4.85 2.11
C GLY A 199 -16.60 -6.31 1.68
N PRO A 200 -15.66 -6.74 0.82
CA PRO A 200 -15.44 -8.15 0.53
C PRO A 200 -14.97 -8.93 1.77
N SER A 201 -15.28 -10.23 1.81
CA SER A 201 -14.73 -11.12 2.82
C SER A 201 -13.22 -11.28 2.67
N ARG A 202 -12.55 -11.63 3.77
CA ARG A 202 -11.12 -11.95 3.77
C ARG A 202 -10.78 -13.02 2.73
N GLU A 203 -11.64 -14.03 2.62
CA GLU A 203 -11.46 -15.12 1.65
C GLU A 203 -11.50 -14.61 0.21
N ALA A 204 -12.43 -13.71 -0.11
CA ALA A 204 -12.55 -13.14 -1.46
C ALA A 204 -11.31 -12.30 -1.83
N VAL A 205 -10.82 -11.47 -0.90
CA VAL A 205 -9.61 -10.67 -1.09
C VAL A 205 -8.40 -11.57 -1.33
N VAL A 206 -8.13 -12.53 -0.45
CA VAL A 206 -7.02 -13.49 -0.60
C VAL A 206 -7.14 -14.29 -1.89
N ALA A 207 -8.34 -14.73 -2.27
CA ALA A 207 -8.55 -15.46 -3.52
C ALA A 207 -8.29 -14.60 -4.77
N SER A 208 -8.56 -13.30 -4.71
CA SER A 208 -8.24 -12.36 -5.78
C SER A 208 -6.73 -12.12 -5.87
N VAL A 209 -6.07 -11.85 -4.73
CA VAL A 209 -4.62 -11.69 -4.65
C VAL A 209 -3.89 -12.92 -5.20
N ARG A 210 -4.29 -14.14 -4.81
CA ARG A 210 -3.74 -15.40 -5.37
C ARG A 210 -3.90 -15.49 -6.89
N ARG A 211 -5.05 -15.08 -7.44
CA ARG A 211 -5.26 -15.07 -8.90
C ARG A 211 -4.31 -14.10 -9.60
N ILE A 212 -4.10 -12.90 -9.03
CA ILE A 212 -3.20 -11.89 -9.59
C ILE A 212 -1.75 -12.34 -9.49
N MET A 213 -1.34 -12.87 -8.34
CA MET A 213 0.00 -13.43 -8.10
C MET A 213 0.33 -14.58 -9.08
N ALA A 214 -0.63 -15.48 -9.32
CA ALA A 214 -0.49 -16.59 -10.26
C ALA A 214 -0.27 -16.16 -11.73
N THR A 215 -0.52 -14.90 -12.09
CA THR A 215 -0.19 -14.37 -13.43
C THR A 215 1.31 -14.24 -13.66
N GLY A 216 2.12 -14.25 -12.60
CA GLY A 216 3.56 -14.01 -12.67
C GLY A 216 3.94 -12.58 -13.05
N ARG A 217 2.98 -11.63 -13.07
CA ARG A 217 3.21 -10.23 -13.44
C ARG A 217 3.50 -9.33 -12.25
N VAL A 218 3.30 -9.79 -11.02
CA VAL A 218 3.55 -8.98 -9.81
C VAL A 218 5.06 -8.79 -9.64
N ALA A 219 5.51 -7.56 -9.81
CA ALA A 219 6.90 -7.14 -9.64
C ALA A 219 7.22 -6.79 -8.19
N ALA A 220 6.24 -6.34 -7.43
CA ALA A 220 6.31 -6.13 -5.98
C ALA A 220 4.92 -6.25 -5.34
N LEU A 221 4.88 -6.76 -4.12
CA LEU A 221 3.69 -6.83 -3.26
C LEU A 221 3.89 -5.88 -2.07
N ASP A 222 2.95 -4.97 -1.87
CA ASP A 222 2.91 -4.03 -0.76
C ASP A 222 1.63 -4.27 0.05
N ILE A 223 1.75 -4.35 1.37
CA ILE A 223 0.63 -4.62 2.29
C ILE A 223 0.63 -3.56 3.38
N ALA A 224 -0.33 -2.65 3.33
CA ALA A 224 -0.59 -1.66 4.36
C ALA A 224 -1.49 -2.24 5.45
N CYS A 225 -1.09 -2.04 6.70
CA CYS A 225 -1.79 -2.53 7.88
C CYS A 225 -2.07 -1.36 8.84
N PRO A 226 -3.05 -0.49 8.53
CA PRO A 226 -3.44 0.61 9.41
C PRO A 226 -4.20 0.07 10.63
N TRP A 227 -3.52 -0.68 11.49
CA TRP A 227 -4.07 -1.23 12.71
C TRP A 227 -3.73 -0.38 13.92
N HIS A 228 -4.64 -0.37 14.88
CA HIS A 228 -4.31 -0.07 16.27
C HIS A 228 -3.42 -1.17 16.86
N PRO A 229 -2.67 -0.88 17.94
CA PRO A 229 -1.99 -1.91 18.73
C PRO A 229 -2.95 -3.06 19.04
N PRO A 230 -2.49 -4.32 18.97
CA PRO A 230 -3.39 -5.48 19.08
C PRO A 230 -4.02 -5.58 20.46
N GLU A 231 -5.29 -5.98 20.49
CA GLU A 231 -6.00 -6.43 21.69
C GLU A 231 -6.16 -7.96 21.69
N ASP A 232 -6.65 -8.53 22.80
CA ASP A 232 -6.81 -9.98 22.95
C ASP A 232 -7.67 -10.59 21.83
N GLY A 233 -7.04 -11.44 21.00
CA GLY A 233 -7.71 -12.16 19.89
C GLY A 233 -7.48 -11.57 18.49
N ASP A 234 -6.92 -10.36 18.39
CA ASP A 234 -6.60 -9.73 17.11
C ASP A 234 -5.48 -10.45 16.37
N ASP A 235 -4.42 -10.83 17.10
CA ASP A 235 -3.18 -11.35 16.56
C ASP A 235 -3.40 -12.58 15.67
N ASP A 236 -4.25 -13.52 16.07
CA ASP A 236 -4.48 -14.75 15.30
C ASP A 236 -5.15 -14.47 13.95
N VAL A 237 -6.06 -13.50 13.91
CA VAL A 237 -6.77 -13.11 12.69
C VAL A 237 -5.82 -12.35 11.76
N ARG A 238 -5.09 -11.37 12.30
CA ARG A 238 -4.11 -10.55 11.58
C ARG A 238 -2.94 -11.40 11.04
N ALA A 239 -2.40 -12.31 11.85
CA ALA A 239 -1.33 -13.23 11.46
C ALA A 239 -1.76 -14.15 10.31
N ARG A 240 -2.98 -14.67 10.38
CA ARG A 240 -3.53 -15.54 9.33
C ARG A 240 -3.68 -14.79 8.02
N LEU A 241 -4.25 -13.58 8.06
CA LEU A 241 -4.40 -12.74 6.88
C LEU A 241 -3.04 -12.43 6.24
N LEU A 242 -2.07 -11.93 7.02
CA LEU A 242 -0.73 -11.61 6.50
C LEU A 242 -0.05 -12.83 5.90
N LYS A 243 -0.11 -13.98 6.58
CA LYS A 243 0.43 -15.23 6.04
C LYS A 243 -0.23 -15.60 4.71
N ASP A 244 -1.55 -15.53 4.63
CA ASP A 244 -2.30 -15.89 3.43
C ASP A 244 -2.00 -14.95 2.24
N LEU A 245 -1.82 -13.65 2.49
CA LEU A 245 -1.42 -12.66 1.47
C LEU A 245 0.03 -12.82 1.04
N LEU A 246 0.97 -12.96 1.98
CA LEU A 246 2.40 -13.04 1.70
C LEU A 246 2.79 -14.33 0.94
N THR A 247 2.00 -15.39 1.12
CA THR A 247 2.20 -16.71 0.49
C THR A 247 1.28 -16.96 -0.71
N ALA A 248 0.51 -15.96 -1.14
CA ALA A 248 -0.40 -16.03 -2.27
C ALA A 248 0.29 -16.33 -3.62
#